data_AF-A0A2V5NAQ4-F1
#
_entry.id   AF-A0A2V5NAQ4-F1
#
_cell.length_a   1.000
_cell.length_b   1.000
_cell.length_c   1.000
_cell.angle_alpha   90.00
_cell.angle_beta   90.00
_cell.angle_gamma   90.00
#
_symmetry.space_group_name_H-M   'P 1'
#
loop_
_entity.id
_entity.type
_entity.pdbx_description
1 polymer ?
#
loop_
_entity_poly.entity_id
_entity_poly.type
_entity_poly.pdbx_seq_one_letter_code
_entity_poly.pdbx_strand_id
1 'polypeptide(L)'
;MTAATTISLTCPECRHENEVERIYCHSCGARLDRSALSARKMPQTEAPEEIQRRVQQMFNQRKARIRSLLLQALKLTLAAGVTAIVVEILIPPEVPPKKKSDNFPPQINMDLETMIQYHRPPFLRYDEEGVNGFVANTLRTKKEKLNHPLVDFSRAIVRFSDGSCGLTVERSIFGYSIYTTGIYAVELRDGKLSSSARGGSIGRLQIHPQLMKYAGFLFADLVAAMQREAKQLSRISSIEFHDKEVIFAAPR
;
A
#
# COMPACT_ATOMS: atom_id res chain seq x y z
N MET A 1 51.01 21.75 50.65
CA MET A 1 50.88 20.87 51.83
C MET A 1 49.54 21.20 52.47
N THR A 2 48.59 20.29 52.36
CA THR A 2 47.18 20.46 52.73
C THR A 2 47.05 20.48 54.26
N ALA A 3 46.64 21.61 54.82
CA ALA A 3 46.38 21.75 56.25
C ALA A 3 45.12 20.94 56.61
N ALA A 4 45.28 19.92 57.43
CA ALA A 4 44.18 19.19 58.03
C ALA A 4 43.53 20.12 59.09
N THR A 5 42.34 20.64 58.79
CA THR A 5 41.55 21.42 59.72
C THR A 5 41.02 20.48 60.81
N THR A 6 41.78 20.32 61.89
CA THR A 6 41.37 19.55 63.06
C THR A 6 40.24 20.29 63.77
N ILE A 7 39.03 19.73 63.71
CA ILE A 7 37.88 20.21 64.49
C ILE A 7 38.22 19.99 65.97
N SER A 8 38.09 21.01 66.82
CA SER A 8 38.36 20.96 68.26
C SER A 8 37.07 21.12 69.08
N LEU A 9 37.06 20.54 70.29
CA LEU A 9 36.01 20.66 71.30
C LEU A 9 36.55 21.44 72.51
N THR A 10 35.90 22.55 72.85
CA THR A 10 36.27 23.36 74.02
C THR A 10 35.64 22.80 75.29
N CYS A 11 36.45 22.61 76.35
CA CYS A 11 35.96 22.15 77.64
C CYS A 11 35.12 23.24 78.33
N PRO A 12 33.92 22.92 78.86
CA PRO A 12 33.08 23.91 79.54
C PRO A 12 33.66 24.41 80.87
N GLU A 13 34.47 23.58 81.55
CA GLU A 13 35.00 23.94 82.88
C GLU A 13 36.30 24.75 82.83
N CYS A 14 37.29 24.30 82.06
CA CYS A 14 38.62 24.93 82.01
C CYS A 14 38.89 25.68 80.71
N ARG A 15 37.95 25.67 79.75
CA ARG A 15 38.08 26.27 78.40
C ARG A 15 39.25 25.78 77.56
N HIS A 16 39.90 24.68 77.96
CA HIS A 16 40.95 24.07 77.16
C HIS A 16 40.37 23.46 75.87
N GLU A 17 41.06 23.64 74.75
CA GLU A 17 40.70 23.01 73.47
C GLU A 17 41.19 21.57 73.43
N ASN A 18 40.28 20.64 73.12
CA ASN A 18 40.58 19.22 73.04
C ASN A 18 40.29 18.72 71.63
N GLU A 19 40.92 17.63 71.24
CA GLU A 19 40.58 16.92 70.01
C GLU A 19 39.16 16.35 70.10
N VAL A 20 38.42 16.36 68.99
CA VAL A 20 37.02 15.88 68.95
C VAL A 20 36.86 14.43 69.41
N GLU A 21 37.90 13.60 69.28
CA GLU A 21 37.90 12.19 69.68
C GLU A 21 38.11 11.96 71.20
N ARG A 22 38.43 12.99 72.00
CA ARG A 22 38.65 12.85 73.46
C ARG A 22 37.36 12.92 74.27
N ILE A 23 37.18 11.98 75.20
CA ILE A 23 35.97 11.87 76.04
C ILE A 23 36.10 12.75 77.29
N TYR A 24 37.32 12.92 77.77
CA TYR A 24 37.67 13.73 78.94
C TYR A 24 38.64 14.84 78.53
N CYS A 25 38.55 15.98 79.21
CA CYS A 25 39.45 17.09 78.98
C CYS A 25 40.88 16.73 79.40
N HIS A 26 41.84 17.08 78.55
CA HIS A 26 43.27 16.87 78.81
C HIS A 26 43.77 17.66 80.04
N SER A 27 43.23 18.86 80.28
CA SER A 27 43.77 19.75 81.31
C SER A 27 43.12 19.56 82.67
N CYS A 28 41.80 19.34 82.75
CA CYS A 28 41.09 19.27 84.04
C CYS A 28 40.38 17.93 84.30
N GLY A 29 40.37 17.00 83.34
CA GLY A 29 39.71 15.71 83.50
C GLY A 29 38.17 15.72 83.39
N ALA A 30 37.52 16.88 83.25
CA ALA A 30 36.07 16.98 83.08
C ALA A 30 35.58 16.27 81.81
N ARG A 31 34.40 15.64 81.86
CA ARG A 31 33.79 14.95 80.70
C ARG A 31 33.31 15.96 79.66
N LEU A 32 33.70 15.77 78.40
CA LEU A 32 33.30 16.64 77.29
C LEU A 32 31.93 16.22 76.74
N ASP A 33 31.03 17.17 76.57
CA ASP A 33 29.67 16.92 76.05
C ASP A 33 29.67 16.88 74.52
N ARG A 34 29.35 15.71 73.95
CA ARG A 34 29.41 15.43 72.51
C ARG A 34 28.05 15.48 71.83
N SER A 35 27.00 15.79 72.58
CA SER A 35 25.61 15.86 72.10
C SER A 35 25.41 16.87 70.96
N ALA A 36 26.29 17.87 70.82
CA ALA A 36 26.28 18.83 69.71
C ALA A 36 26.85 18.27 68.38
N LEU A 37 27.68 17.23 68.41
CA LEU A 37 28.27 16.65 67.19
C LEU A 37 27.33 15.68 66.47
N SER A 38 26.44 15.00 67.21
CA SER A 38 25.39 14.13 66.66
C SER A 38 24.23 14.91 66.00
N ALA A 39 24.15 16.23 66.22
CA ALA A 39 23.16 17.11 65.59
C ALA A 39 23.52 17.54 64.15
N ARG A 40 24.71 17.16 63.65
CA ARG A 40 25.10 17.41 62.26
C ARG A 40 24.37 16.41 61.35
N LYS A 41 23.15 16.77 60.97
CA LYS A 41 22.27 16.18 59.93
C LYS A 41 22.95 15.08 59.10
N MET A 42 22.65 13.82 59.41
CA MET A 42 22.64 12.79 58.37
C MET A 42 21.62 13.23 57.30
N PRO A 43 21.93 13.15 56.00
CA PRO A 43 20.93 13.39 54.97
C PRO A 43 19.77 12.42 55.25
N GLN A 44 18.57 12.99 55.43
CA GLN A 44 17.36 12.22 55.72
C GLN A 44 17.24 11.13 54.65
N THR A 45 17.23 9.87 55.08
CA THR A 45 16.86 8.75 54.24
C THR A 45 15.47 9.05 53.67
N GLU A 46 15.40 9.39 52.38
CA GLU A 46 14.14 9.69 51.68
C GLU A 46 13.14 8.55 51.95
N ALA A 47 11.89 8.89 52.29
CA ALA A 47 10.88 7.90 52.63
C ALA A 47 10.70 6.92 51.45
N PRO A 48 10.55 5.61 51.69
CA PRO A 48 10.47 4.60 50.62
C PRO A 48 9.34 4.88 49.63
N GLU A 49 8.27 5.55 50.07
CA GLU A 49 7.15 5.97 49.21
C GLU A 49 7.53 7.07 48.19
N GLU A 50 8.41 8.00 48.55
CA GLU A 50 8.85 9.08 47.63
C GLU A 50 9.78 8.54 46.55
N ILE A 51 10.65 7.59 46.93
CA ILE A 51 11.50 6.85 45.99
C ILE A 51 10.63 6.05 45.02
N GLN A 52 9.60 5.36 45.51
CA GLN A 52 8.65 4.61 44.67
C GLN A 52 7.89 5.50 43.70
N ARG A 53 7.38 6.66 44.14
CA ARG A 53 6.67 7.63 43.28
C ARG A 53 7.57 8.20 42.19
N ARG A 54 8.82 8.56 42.52
CA ARG A 54 9.80 9.08 41.55
C ARG A 54 10.12 8.02 40.47
N VAL A 55 10.29 6.76 40.89
CA VAL A 55 10.52 5.64 39.98
C VAL A 55 9.31 5.38 39.07
N GLN A 56 8.09 5.37 39.60
CA GLN A 56 6.86 5.24 38.80
C GLN A 56 6.69 6.37 37.78
N GLN A 57 6.98 7.63 38.15
CA GLN A 57 6.90 8.76 37.23
C GLN A 57 7.89 8.63 36.07
N MET A 58 9.13 8.17 36.33
CA MET A 58 10.11 7.90 35.27
C MET A 58 9.65 6.78 34.33
N PHE A 59 9.04 5.71 34.86
CA PHE A 59 8.49 4.63 34.03
C PHE A 59 7.30 5.10 33.18
N ASN A 60 6.42 5.94 33.71
CA ASN A 60 5.28 6.49 32.96
C ASN A 60 5.73 7.44 31.85
N GLN A 61 6.75 8.27 32.10
CA GLN A 61 7.36 9.11 31.05
C GLN A 61 8.05 8.27 29.97
N ARG A 62 8.78 7.22 30.36
CA ARG A 62 9.43 6.29 29.41
C ARG A 62 8.40 5.55 28.57
N LYS A 63 7.30 5.06 29.18
CA LYS A 63 6.18 4.43 28.47
C LYS A 63 5.49 5.40 27.51
N ALA A 64 5.28 6.66 27.89
CA ALA A 64 4.67 7.67 27.02
C ALA A 64 5.55 7.98 25.80
N ARG A 65 6.87 8.14 25.98
CA ARG A 65 7.82 8.32 24.88
C ARG A 65 7.89 7.10 23.96
N ILE A 66 7.89 5.89 24.52
CA ILE A 66 7.86 4.66 23.72
C ILE A 66 6.56 4.59 22.90
N ARG A 67 5.40 4.89 23.49
CA ARG A 67 4.12 4.93 22.76
C ARG A 67 4.12 5.96 21.65
N SER A 68 4.64 7.17 21.89
CA SER A 68 4.71 8.20 20.84
C SER A 68 5.64 7.79 19.70
N LEU A 69 6.78 7.18 20.01
CA LEU A 69 7.71 6.66 19.00
C LEU A 69 7.10 5.50 18.20
N LEU A 70 6.37 4.58 18.85
CA LEU A 70 5.66 3.50 18.16
C LEU A 70 4.57 4.04 17.23
N LEU A 71 3.80 5.05 17.66
CA LEU A 71 2.80 5.68 16.81
C LEU A 71 3.43 6.44 15.65
N GLN A 72 4.57 7.11 15.86
CA GLN A 72 5.32 7.76 14.78
C GLN A 72 5.87 6.74 13.78
N ALA A 73 6.46 5.64 14.28
CA ALA A 73 6.94 4.55 13.43
C ALA A 73 5.79 3.94 12.61
N LEU A 74 4.63 3.68 13.24
CA LEU A 74 3.45 3.17 12.54
C LEU A 74 2.94 4.13 11.47
N LYS A 75 2.88 5.44 11.76
CA LYS A 75 2.48 6.44 10.76
C LYS A 75 3.46 6.48 9.59
N LEU A 76 4.76 6.38 9.88
CA LEU A 76 5.80 6.42 8.86
C LEU A 76 5.80 5.17 7.98
N THR A 77 5.58 3.99 8.56
CA THR A 77 5.44 2.75 7.79
C THR A 77 4.17 2.75 6.94
N LEU A 78 3.04 3.22 7.48
CA LEU A 78 1.81 3.39 6.69
C LEU A 78 2.00 4.40 5.55
N ALA A 79 2.63 5.54 5.81
CA ALA A 79 2.92 6.54 4.78
C ALA A 79 3.84 5.98 3.69
N ALA A 80 4.89 5.25 4.07
CA ALA A 80 5.78 4.58 3.13
C ALA A 80 5.02 3.53 2.29
N GLY A 81 4.15 2.73 2.92
CA GLY A 81 3.32 1.74 2.23
C GLY A 81 2.36 2.39 1.22
N VAL A 82 1.66 3.45 1.61
CA VAL A 82 0.79 4.21 0.70
C VAL A 82 1.60 4.81 -0.45
N THR A 83 2.78 5.35 -0.18
CA THR A 83 3.65 5.92 -1.21
C THR A 83 4.09 4.84 -2.22
N ALA A 84 4.49 3.66 -1.74
CA ALA A 84 4.84 2.54 -2.62
C ALA A 84 3.67 2.08 -3.50
N ILE A 85 2.46 2.01 -2.94
CA ILE A 85 1.24 1.68 -3.71
C ILE A 85 0.99 2.71 -4.82
N VAL A 86 1.10 4.01 -4.50
CA VAL A 86 0.91 5.07 -5.50
C VAL A 86 1.96 4.96 -6.61
N VAL A 87 3.22 4.67 -6.27
CA VAL A 87 4.28 4.46 -7.27
C VAL A 87 3.95 3.28 -8.18
N GLU A 88 3.58 2.12 -7.65
CA GLU A 88 3.22 0.94 -8.46
C GLU A 88 1.99 1.18 -9.37
N ILE A 89 1.05 2.02 -8.94
CA ILE A 89 -0.11 2.42 -9.75
C ILE A 89 0.30 3.32 -10.92
N LEU A 90 1.24 4.25 -10.71
CA LEU A 90 1.65 5.22 -11.71
C LEU A 90 2.66 4.65 -12.73
N ILE A 91 3.40 3.61 -12.37
CA ILE A 91 4.32 2.98 -13.32
C ILE A 91 3.52 2.17 -14.35
N PRO A 92 3.74 2.39 -15.65
CA PRO A 92 3.05 1.64 -16.69
C PRO A 92 3.37 0.14 -16.60
N PRO A 93 2.35 -0.72 -16.77
CA PRO A 93 2.56 -2.15 -16.96
C PRO A 93 3.19 -2.42 -18.32
N GLU A 94 3.62 -3.66 -18.54
CA GLU A 94 4.24 -4.08 -19.80
C GLU A 94 3.17 -4.21 -20.91
N VAL A 95 2.89 -3.08 -21.57
CA VAL A 95 1.94 -2.98 -22.67
C VAL A 95 2.66 -2.62 -23.98
N PRO A 96 2.18 -3.11 -25.13
CA PRO A 96 2.79 -2.78 -26.41
C PRO A 96 2.76 -1.27 -26.68
N PRO A 97 3.80 -0.73 -27.34
CA PRO A 97 3.85 0.69 -27.69
C PRO A 97 2.67 1.06 -28.59
N LYS A 98 2.23 2.32 -28.50
CA LYS A 98 1.14 2.84 -29.32
C LYS A 98 1.58 2.90 -30.79
N LYS A 99 1.27 1.85 -31.57
CA LYS A 99 1.48 1.86 -33.01
C LYS A 99 0.48 2.82 -33.65
N LYS A 100 0.94 3.66 -34.59
CA LYS A 100 0.04 4.32 -35.54
C LYS A 100 -0.40 3.23 -36.52
N SER A 101 -1.71 3.00 -36.64
CA SER A 101 -2.24 1.92 -37.47
C SER A 101 -2.10 2.30 -38.94
N ASP A 102 -0.98 1.92 -39.56
CA ASP A 102 -0.79 2.09 -41.01
C ASP A 102 -1.52 1.00 -41.82
N ASN A 103 -1.96 -0.08 -41.15
CA ASN A 103 -2.76 -1.14 -41.75
C ASN A 103 -4.26 -0.92 -41.52
N PHE A 104 -5.08 -1.24 -42.54
CA PHE A 104 -6.53 -1.27 -42.41
C PHE A 104 -6.92 -2.32 -41.35
N PRO A 105 -7.75 -1.95 -40.36
CA PRO A 105 -8.17 -2.89 -39.34
C PRO A 105 -9.01 -4.02 -39.97
N PRO A 106 -8.88 -5.26 -39.48
CA PRO A 106 -9.68 -6.38 -39.98
C PRO A 106 -11.17 -6.09 -39.82
N GLN A 107 -11.98 -6.52 -40.80
CA GLN A 107 -13.42 -6.32 -40.81
C GLN A 107 -14.15 -7.41 -40.00
N ILE A 108 -13.74 -7.59 -38.74
CA ILE A 108 -14.20 -8.68 -37.86
C ILE A 108 -15.73 -8.77 -37.81
N ASN A 109 -16.44 -7.64 -37.75
CA ASN A 109 -17.90 -7.62 -37.71
C ASN A 109 -18.54 -8.24 -38.96
N MET A 110 -18.00 -7.97 -40.15
CA MET A 110 -18.53 -8.48 -41.41
C MET A 110 -18.24 -9.98 -41.56
N ASP A 111 -17.03 -10.40 -41.18
CA ASP A 111 -16.64 -11.81 -41.21
C ASP A 111 -17.48 -12.62 -40.21
N LEU A 112 -17.74 -12.07 -39.03
CA LEU A 112 -18.59 -12.68 -38.01
C LEU A 112 -20.04 -12.78 -38.47
N GLU A 113 -20.58 -11.74 -39.11
CA GLU A 113 -21.93 -11.77 -39.71
C GLU A 113 -22.02 -12.82 -40.82
N THR A 114 -21.01 -12.90 -41.68
CA THR A 114 -20.93 -13.90 -42.75
C THR A 114 -20.90 -15.32 -42.17
N MET A 115 -20.10 -15.54 -41.13
CA MET A 115 -20.03 -16.82 -40.42
C MET A 115 -21.36 -17.19 -39.76
N ILE A 116 -22.04 -16.24 -39.12
CA ILE A 116 -23.31 -16.50 -38.45
C ILE A 116 -24.44 -16.73 -39.46
N GLN A 117 -24.47 -15.98 -40.56
CA GLN A 117 -25.55 -16.05 -41.55
C GLN A 117 -25.39 -17.25 -42.49
N TYR A 118 -24.18 -17.49 -42.96
CA TYR A 118 -23.88 -18.51 -43.98
C TYR A 118 -23.21 -19.77 -43.42
N HIS A 119 -22.93 -19.81 -42.11
CA HIS A 119 -22.23 -20.93 -41.45
C HIS A 119 -20.86 -21.23 -42.10
N ARG A 120 -20.24 -20.20 -42.70
CA ARG A 120 -18.96 -20.26 -43.41
C ARG A 120 -18.17 -18.96 -43.21
N PRO A 121 -16.85 -19.02 -42.95
CA PRO A 121 -16.06 -20.23 -42.70
C PRO A 121 -16.42 -20.89 -41.36
N PRO A 122 -16.13 -22.18 -41.14
CA PRO A 122 -16.44 -22.87 -39.88
C PRO A 122 -15.65 -22.30 -38.68
N PHE A 123 -14.48 -21.73 -38.96
CA PHE A 123 -13.63 -21.08 -37.97
C PHE A 123 -13.11 -19.74 -38.51
N LEU A 124 -13.07 -18.72 -37.64
CA LEU A 124 -12.37 -17.47 -37.87
C LEU A 124 -11.22 -17.36 -36.88
N ARG A 125 -10.03 -16.98 -37.36
CA ARG A 125 -8.84 -16.80 -36.53
C ARG A 125 -8.35 -15.37 -36.67
N TYR A 126 -8.10 -14.73 -35.54
CA TYR A 126 -7.53 -13.40 -35.48
C TYR A 126 -6.34 -13.37 -34.52
N ASP A 127 -5.32 -12.63 -34.92
CA ASP A 127 -4.18 -12.32 -34.06
C ASP A 127 -4.50 -11.16 -33.11
N GLU A 128 -3.70 -11.04 -32.07
CA GLU A 128 -3.80 -9.96 -31.09
C GLU A 128 -3.68 -8.56 -31.74
N GLU A 129 -2.83 -8.41 -32.76
CA GLU A 129 -2.65 -7.13 -33.46
C GLU A 129 -3.89 -6.74 -34.26
N GLY A 130 -4.49 -7.69 -35.00
CA GLY A 130 -5.73 -7.46 -35.74
C GLY A 130 -6.89 -7.10 -34.82
N VAL A 131 -7.07 -7.82 -33.71
CA VAL A 131 -8.13 -7.50 -32.73
C VAL A 131 -7.90 -6.14 -32.10
N ASN A 132 -6.65 -5.81 -31.74
CA ASN A 132 -6.32 -4.49 -31.19
C ASN A 132 -6.60 -3.36 -32.18
N GLY A 133 -6.31 -3.55 -33.47
CA GLY A 133 -6.67 -2.60 -34.53
C GLY A 133 -8.19 -2.39 -34.63
N PHE A 134 -8.95 -3.48 -34.58
CA PHE A 134 -10.41 -3.43 -34.58
C PHE A 134 -10.99 -2.70 -33.35
N VAL A 135 -10.52 -3.04 -32.15
CA VAL A 135 -10.95 -2.43 -30.89
C VAL A 135 -10.59 -0.94 -30.87
N ALA A 136 -9.37 -0.58 -31.28
CA ALA A 136 -8.94 0.82 -31.35
C ALA A 136 -9.84 1.64 -32.29
N ASN A 137 -10.15 1.12 -33.48
CA ASN A 137 -11.02 1.83 -34.44
C ASN A 137 -12.45 1.97 -33.91
N THR A 138 -13.00 0.90 -33.33
CA THR A 138 -14.35 0.90 -32.76
C THR A 138 -14.48 1.92 -31.62
N LEU A 139 -13.54 1.91 -30.68
CA LEU A 139 -13.56 2.82 -29.54
C LEU A 139 -13.20 4.26 -29.90
N ARG A 140 -12.40 4.49 -30.95
CA ARG A 140 -12.13 5.84 -31.46
C ARG A 140 -13.42 6.56 -31.85
N THR A 141 -14.35 5.87 -32.51
CA THR A 141 -15.66 6.45 -32.88
C THR A 141 -16.58 6.69 -31.67
N LYS A 142 -16.31 6.03 -30.54
CA LYS A 142 -17.09 6.13 -29.30
C LYS A 142 -16.36 6.91 -28.20
N LYS A 143 -15.24 7.58 -28.52
CA LYS A 143 -14.32 8.19 -27.55
C LYS A 143 -15.00 9.20 -26.62
N GLU A 144 -15.87 10.05 -27.16
CA GLU A 144 -16.57 11.07 -26.37
C GLU A 144 -17.42 10.47 -25.24
N LYS A 145 -17.96 9.27 -25.43
CA LYS A 145 -18.76 8.56 -24.42
C LYS A 145 -17.91 7.87 -23.35
N LEU A 146 -16.62 7.68 -23.61
CA LEU A 146 -15.66 7.02 -22.72
C LEU A 146 -14.89 8.03 -21.87
N ASN A 147 -14.89 9.30 -22.27
CA ASN A 147 -14.34 10.40 -21.50
C ASN A 147 -15.28 10.75 -20.35
N HIS A 148 -14.72 10.90 -19.16
CA HIS A 148 -15.41 11.38 -17.97
C HIS A 148 -14.78 12.70 -17.51
N PRO A 149 -15.47 13.50 -16.67
CA PRO A 149 -14.87 14.70 -16.08
C PRO A 149 -13.54 14.36 -15.41
N LEU A 150 -12.47 15.05 -15.80
CA LEU A 150 -11.10 14.88 -15.30
C LEU A 150 -10.41 13.55 -15.66
N VAL A 151 -11.04 12.70 -16.47
CA VAL A 151 -10.53 11.37 -16.86
C VAL A 151 -10.76 11.12 -18.35
N ASP A 152 -9.70 11.27 -19.13
CA ASP A 152 -9.75 11.05 -20.58
C ASP A 152 -9.43 9.59 -20.95
N PHE A 153 -10.22 9.02 -21.85
CA PHE A 153 -9.91 7.72 -22.44
C PHE A 153 -8.81 7.84 -23.50
N SER A 154 -7.74 7.05 -23.35
CA SER A 154 -6.60 7.07 -24.28
C SER A 154 -6.65 5.90 -25.28
N ARG A 155 -6.71 4.67 -24.77
CA ARG A 155 -6.82 3.44 -25.59
C ARG A 155 -7.25 2.24 -24.74
N ALA A 156 -7.72 1.20 -25.40
CA ALA A 156 -7.87 -0.13 -24.84
C ALA A 156 -7.02 -1.12 -25.64
N ILE A 157 -6.43 -2.09 -24.96
CA ILE A 157 -5.55 -3.11 -25.52
C ILE A 157 -6.04 -4.46 -25.01
N VAL A 158 -6.18 -5.39 -25.93
CA VAL A 158 -6.47 -6.79 -25.66
C VAL A 158 -5.19 -7.59 -25.76
N ARG A 159 -5.01 -8.53 -24.83
CA ARG A 159 -3.93 -9.51 -24.81
C ARG A 159 -4.51 -10.89 -24.67
N PHE A 160 -4.06 -11.83 -25.49
CA PHE A 160 -4.52 -13.22 -25.44
C PHE A 160 -3.51 -14.12 -24.75
N SER A 161 -4.02 -15.07 -23.99
CA SER A 161 -3.24 -16.11 -23.31
C SER A 161 -4.10 -17.37 -23.25
N ASP A 162 -3.50 -18.53 -23.05
CA ASP A 162 -4.23 -19.79 -23.10
C ASP A 162 -5.45 -19.80 -22.16
N GLY A 163 -6.64 -19.87 -22.76
CA GLY A 163 -7.93 -19.87 -22.06
C GLY A 163 -8.30 -18.57 -21.34
N SER A 164 -7.67 -17.43 -21.65
CA SER A 164 -8.06 -16.13 -21.10
C SER A 164 -7.78 -14.93 -22.02
N CYS A 165 -8.56 -13.88 -21.82
CA CYS A 165 -8.45 -12.61 -22.51
C CYS A 165 -8.16 -11.52 -21.47
N GLY A 166 -7.00 -10.88 -21.59
CA GLY A 166 -6.60 -9.71 -20.82
C GLY A 166 -7.05 -8.44 -21.52
N LEU A 167 -7.75 -7.56 -20.81
CA LEU A 167 -8.17 -6.26 -21.28
C LEU A 167 -7.47 -5.19 -20.46
N THR A 168 -6.61 -4.39 -21.09
CA THR A 168 -5.94 -3.25 -20.48
C THR A 168 -6.53 -1.96 -21.02
N VAL A 169 -6.95 -1.06 -20.12
CA VAL A 169 -7.46 0.26 -20.45
C VAL A 169 -6.49 1.31 -19.96
N GLU A 170 -6.13 2.24 -20.83
CA GLU A 170 -5.32 3.41 -20.51
C GLU A 170 -6.22 4.65 -20.43
N ARG A 171 -6.20 5.31 -19.26
CA ARG A 171 -6.90 6.58 -19.01
C ARG A 171 -5.91 7.63 -18.56
N SER A 172 -6.11 8.87 -18.99
CA SER A 172 -5.33 10.02 -18.53
C SER A 172 -6.11 10.76 -17.46
N ILE A 173 -5.53 10.89 -16.26
CA ILE A 173 -6.08 11.68 -15.16
C ILE A 173 -5.08 12.80 -14.84
N PHE A 174 -5.49 14.06 -14.98
CA PHE A 174 -4.60 15.23 -14.79
C PHE A 174 -3.27 15.15 -15.57
N GLY A 175 -3.27 14.53 -16.75
CA GLY A 175 -2.08 14.35 -17.59
C GLY A 175 -1.22 13.11 -17.26
N TYR A 176 -1.60 12.30 -16.27
CA TYR A 176 -0.94 11.04 -15.93
C TYR A 176 -1.71 9.84 -16.51
N SER A 177 -1.01 8.95 -17.22
CA SER A 177 -1.59 7.70 -17.72
C SER A 177 -1.71 6.67 -16.59
N ILE A 178 -2.94 6.24 -16.33
CA ILE A 178 -3.28 5.14 -15.44
C ILE A 178 -3.75 3.96 -16.29
N TYR A 179 -3.21 2.79 -15.97
CA TYR A 179 -3.51 1.55 -16.66
C TYR A 179 -4.33 0.65 -15.75
N THR A 180 -5.46 0.15 -16.24
CA THR A 180 -6.27 -0.83 -15.51
C THR A 180 -6.42 -2.08 -16.36
N THR A 181 -5.99 -3.22 -15.84
CA THR A 181 -6.01 -4.50 -16.54
C THR A 181 -7.00 -5.45 -15.86
N GLY A 182 -7.87 -6.08 -16.64
CA GLY A 182 -8.72 -7.17 -16.18
C GLY A 182 -8.42 -8.44 -16.99
N ILE A 183 -8.26 -9.57 -16.31
CA ILE A 183 -8.01 -10.87 -16.94
C ILE A 183 -9.28 -11.70 -16.80
N TYR A 184 -9.86 -12.08 -17.94
CA TYR A 184 -11.16 -12.75 -18.00
C TYR A 184 -11.05 -14.09 -18.73
N ALA A 185 -11.68 -15.12 -18.18
CA ALA A 185 -12.05 -16.30 -18.95
C ALA A 185 -13.47 -16.10 -19.48
N VAL A 186 -13.64 -16.28 -20.79
CA VAL A 186 -14.93 -16.12 -21.44
C VAL A 186 -15.44 -17.50 -21.83
N GLU A 187 -16.67 -17.81 -21.42
CA GLU A 187 -17.37 -19.03 -21.80
C GLU A 187 -18.68 -18.64 -22.50
N LEU A 188 -19.07 -19.41 -23.51
CA LEU A 188 -20.41 -19.32 -24.08
C LEU A 188 -21.28 -20.38 -23.42
N ARG A 189 -22.28 -19.96 -22.64
CA ARG A 189 -23.30 -20.86 -22.06
C ARG A 189 -24.67 -20.44 -22.54
N ASP A 190 -25.39 -21.34 -23.19
CA ASP A 190 -26.78 -21.15 -23.62
C ASP A 190 -27.02 -19.88 -24.46
N GLY A 191 -26.09 -19.56 -25.38
CA GLY A 191 -26.16 -18.35 -26.21
C GLY A 191 -25.95 -17.03 -25.45
N LYS A 192 -25.46 -17.11 -24.20
CA LYS A 192 -25.01 -15.96 -23.40
C LYS A 192 -23.51 -16.03 -23.19
N LEU A 193 -22.84 -14.92 -23.48
CA LEU A 193 -21.42 -14.74 -23.22
C LEU A 193 -21.25 -14.48 -21.71
N SER A 194 -20.75 -15.48 -21.00
CA SER A 194 -20.39 -15.34 -19.58
C SER A 194 -18.89 -15.06 -19.48
N SER A 195 -18.52 -14.16 -18.58
CA SER A 195 -17.12 -13.88 -18.28
C SER A 195 -16.88 -14.09 -16.80
N SER A 196 -15.74 -14.70 -16.47
CA SER A 196 -15.26 -14.87 -15.10
C SER A 196 -13.92 -14.17 -14.95
N ALA A 197 -13.82 -13.26 -13.98
CA ALA A 197 -12.58 -12.55 -13.70
C ALA A 197 -11.59 -13.50 -13.00
N ARG A 198 -10.44 -13.77 -13.64
CA ARG A 198 -9.33 -14.53 -13.08
C ARG A 198 -8.34 -13.66 -12.30
N GLY A 199 -8.37 -12.35 -12.52
CA GLY A 199 -7.50 -11.39 -11.84
C GLY A 199 -7.51 -10.04 -12.55
N GLY A 200 -6.64 -9.14 -12.13
CA GLY A 200 -6.44 -7.85 -12.77
C GLY A 200 -5.32 -7.07 -12.11
N SER A 201 -5.07 -5.86 -12.60
CA SER A 201 -4.12 -4.93 -12.00
C SER A 201 -4.51 -3.48 -12.21
N ILE A 202 -4.00 -2.59 -11.37
CA ILE A 202 -3.98 -1.14 -11.61
C ILE A 202 -2.50 -0.73 -11.63
N GLY A 203 -2.03 -0.26 -12.77
CA GLY A 203 -0.60 -0.17 -13.06
C GLY A 203 0.03 -1.55 -12.90
N ARG A 204 1.03 -1.64 -12.03
CA ARG A 204 1.71 -2.88 -11.65
C ARG A 204 1.13 -3.56 -10.41
N LEU A 205 0.22 -2.89 -9.69
CA LEU A 205 -0.41 -3.44 -8.49
C LEU A 205 -1.43 -4.53 -8.88
N GLN A 206 -1.16 -5.77 -8.49
CA GLN A 206 -2.03 -6.90 -8.75
C GLN A 206 -3.28 -6.88 -7.85
N ILE A 207 -4.44 -7.05 -8.47
CA ILE A 207 -5.73 -7.18 -7.79
C ILE A 207 -6.10 -8.66 -7.74
N HIS A 208 -6.32 -9.16 -6.52
CA HIS A 208 -6.74 -10.53 -6.31
C HIS A 208 -8.14 -10.79 -6.93
N PRO A 209 -8.40 -11.96 -7.56
CA PRO A 209 -9.67 -12.26 -8.22
C PRO A 209 -10.93 -12.06 -7.37
N GLN A 210 -10.86 -12.26 -6.05
CA GLN A 210 -11.99 -12.00 -5.15
C GLN A 210 -12.40 -10.51 -5.10
N LEU A 211 -11.42 -9.61 -5.27
CA LEU A 211 -11.65 -8.17 -5.28
C LEU A 211 -12.10 -7.66 -6.66
N MET A 212 -11.86 -8.43 -7.73
CA MET A 212 -12.28 -8.06 -9.09
C MET A 212 -13.80 -7.88 -9.22
N LYS A 213 -14.61 -8.52 -8.36
CA LYS A 213 -16.06 -8.31 -8.28
C LYS A 213 -16.43 -6.85 -8.02
N TYR A 214 -15.60 -6.13 -7.28
CA TYR A 214 -15.79 -4.71 -6.97
C TYR A 214 -15.11 -3.80 -7.98
N ALA A 215 -14.22 -4.31 -8.82
CA ALA A 215 -13.49 -3.56 -9.84
C ALA A 215 -14.26 -3.44 -11.18
N GLY A 216 -15.46 -4.04 -11.30
CA GLY A 216 -16.24 -4.05 -12.53
C GLY A 216 -16.57 -2.66 -13.07
N PHE A 217 -16.70 -1.66 -12.21
CA PHE A 217 -16.97 -0.28 -12.62
C PHE A 217 -15.85 0.33 -13.48
N LEU A 218 -14.60 -0.14 -13.34
CA LEU A 218 -13.45 0.35 -14.11
C LEU A 218 -13.58 0.08 -15.61
N PHE A 219 -14.38 -0.94 -15.98
CA PHE A 219 -14.57 -1.39 -17.36
C PHE A 219 -16.02 -1.23 -17.83
N ALA A 220 -16.93 -0.74 -16.97
CA ALA A 220 -18.36 -0.75 -17.25
C ALA A 220 -18.74 0.09 -18.48
N ASP A 221 -18.14 1.26 -18.63
CA ASP A 221 -18.36 2.14 -19.78
C ASP A 221 -17.79 1.56 -21.09
N LEU A 222 -16.64 0.89 -21.01
CA LEU A 222 -16.05 0.18 -22.14
C LEU A 222 -16.95 -0.99 -22.58
N VAL A 223 -17.45 -1.78 -21.63
CA VAL A 223 -18.37 -2.88 -21.90
C VAL A 223 -19.67 -2.34 -22.52
N ALA A 224 -20.20 -1.24 -22.00
CA ALA A 224 -21.37 -0.57 -22.58
C ALA A 224 -21.09 -0.06 -24.00
N ALA A 225 -19.91 0.52 -24.25
CA ALA A 225 -19.51 0.96 -25.58
C ALA A 225 -19.39 -0.21 -26.57
N MET A 226 -18.98 -1.39 -26.11
CA MET A 226 -18.80 -2.61 -26.93
C MET A 226 -19.99 -3.57 -26.91
N GLN A 227 -21.15 -3.14 -26.41
CA GLN A 227 -22.31 -4.02 -26.21
C GLN A 227 -22.85 -4.61 -27.53
N ARG A 228 -22.78 -3.85 -28.64
CA ARG A 228 -23.20 -4.33 -29.96
C ARG A 228 -22.34 -5.50 -30.42
N GLU A 229 -21.03 -5.34 -30.30
CA GLU A 229 -20.01 -6.31 -30.70
C GLU A 229 -20.10 -7.56 -29.81
N ALA A 230 -20.28 -7.38 -28.50
CA ALA A 230 -20.52 -8.48 -27.56
C ALA A 230 -21.79 -9.30 -27.90
N LYS A 231 -22.86 -8.63 -28.35
CA LYS A 231 -24.09 -9.30 -28.79
C LYS A 231 -23.92 -10.08 -30.10
N GLN A 232 -23.03 -9.67 -30.99
CA GLN A 232 -22.69 -10.47 -32.18
C GLN A 232 -21.88 -11.70 -31.77
N LEU A 233 -20.91 -11.54 -30.86
CA LEU A 233 -20.12 -12.66 -30.33
C LEU A 233 -20.96 -13.68 -29.55
N SER A 234 -22.11 -13.32 -28.98
CA SER A 234 -22.96 -14.29 -28.30
C SER A 234 -23.71 -15.23 -29.25
N ARG A 235 -23.65 -15.00 -30.57
CA ARG A 235 -24.35 -15.80 -31.61
C ARG A 235 -23.46 -16.88 -32.24
N ILE A 236 -22.19 -16.95 -31.88
CA ILE A 236 -21.26 -17.98 -32.37
C ILE A 236 -21.35 -19.23 -31.50
N SER A 237 -20.68 -20.32 -31.86
CA SER A 237 -20.71 -21.56 -31.05
C SER A 237 -19.72 -21.52 -29.89
N SER A 238 -18.48 -21.12 -30.15
CA SER A 238 -17.42 -21.11 -29.14
C SER A 238 -16.39 -20.03 -29.42
N ILE A 239 -15.66 -19.65 -28.35
CA ILE A 239 -14.52 -18.76 -28.37
C ILE A 239 -13.38 -19.49 -27.68
N GLU A 240 -12.26 -19.65 -28.37
CA GLU A 240 -11.05 -20.25 -27.85
C GLU A 240 -9.92 -19.22 -27.89
N PHE A 241 -9.24 -19.05 -26.76
CA PHE A 241 -8.08 -18.17 -26.65
C PHE A 241 -6.82 -19.01 -26.56
N HIS A 242 -5.86 -18.70 -27.42
CA HIS A 242 -4.50 -19.24 -27.37
C HIS A 242 -3.51 -18.07 -27.21
N ASP A 243 -2.23 -18.37 -27.02
CA ASP A 243 -1.20 -17.33 -26.98
C ASP A 243 -1.26 -16.44 -28.24
N LYS A 244 -1.53 -15.14 -28.02
CA LYS A 244 -1.62 -14.07 -29.04
C LYS A 244 -2.70 -14.25 -30.11
N GLU A 245 -3.66 -15.14 -29.94
CA GLU A 245 -4.72 -15.35 -30.92
C GLU A 245 -6.06 -15.78 -30.33
N VAL A 246 -7.10 -15.53 -31.09
CA VAL A 246 -8.47 -15.95 -30.78
C VAL A 246 -9.09 -16.66 -31.96
N ILE A 247 -9.79 -17.75 -31.66
CA ILE A 247 -10.51 -18.57 -32.63
C ILE A 247 -11.99 -18.53 -32.29
N PHE A 248 -12.81 -18.21 -33.29
CA PHE A 248 -14.28 -18.27 -33.22
C PHE A 248 -14.77 -19.43 -34.05
N ALA A 249 -15.67 -20.24 -33.48
CA ALA A 249 -16.35 -21.31 -34.21
C ALA A 249 -17.76 -20.87 -34.64
N ALA A 250 -18.13 -21.21 -35.88
CA ALA A 250 -19.47 -20.96 -36.40
C ALA A 250 -20.55 -21.61 -35.52
N PRO A 251 -21.74 -20.99 -35.36
CA PRO A 251 -22.88 -21.66 -34.73
C PRO A 251 -23.18 -22.97 -35.46
N ARG A 252 -23.60 -24.00 -34.70
CA ARG A 252 -24.08 -25.26 -35.28
C ARG A 252 -25.47 -25.13 -35.84
#